data_AF-A0A8T3M794-F1
#
_entry.id   AF-A0A8T3M794-F1
#
_cell.length_a   1.000
_cell.length_b   1.000
_cell.length_c   1.000
_cell.angle_alpha   90.00
_cell.angle_beta   90.00
_cell.angle_gamma   90.00
#
_symmetry.space_group_name_H-M   'P 1'
#
loop_
_entity.id
_entity.type
_entity.pdbx_description
1 polymer ?
#
loop_
_entity_poly.entity_id
_entity_poly.type
_entity_poly.pdbx_seq_one_letter_code
_entity_poly.pdbx_strand_id
1 'polypeptide(L)'
;MTDVAASRPRVGAALALALGALAVAGATVVGWNEGLLDALVTPPPLIRAGFVGGAVALGLILLGRSVGRLSEAGEHDVPGLIRAVRLAFLAVAALAAAAGWAIGHPLPLVVAAVIAGIDVIETSFLLLIVGRR
;
A
#
# COMPACT_ATOMS: atom_id res chain seq x y z
N MET A 1 -30.02 22.27 3.56
CA MET A 1 -29.48 20.90 3.71
C MET A 1 -28.31 20.67 2.74
N THR A 2 -27.27 21.51 2.78
CA THR A 2 -26.24 21.56 1.71
C THR A 2 -24.80 21.32 2.19
N ASP A 3 -24.56 21.02 3.47
CA ASP A 3 -23.20 20.90 4.02
C ASP A 3 -22.60 19.48 4.08
N VAL A 4 -23.32 18.45 3.63
CA VAL A 4 -22.84 17.05 3.80
C VAL A 4 -21.90 16.59 2.67
N ALA A 5 -21.90 17.27 1.51
CA ALA A 5 -21.18 16.80 0.33
C ALA A 5 -19.68 17.16 0.30
N ALA A 6 -19.26 18.25 0.95
CA ALA A 6 -17.88 18.77 0.86
C ALA A 6 -16.88 18.11 1.84
N SER A 7 -17.37 17.37 2.84
CA SER A 7 -16.54 16.84 3.94
C SER A 7 -15.87 15.49 3.63
N ARG A 8 -16.45 14.72 2.70
CA ARG A 8 -16.01 13.35 2.37
C ARG A 8 -14.60 13.24 1.73
N PRO A 9 -14.13 14.14 0.84
CA PRO A 9 -12.82 14.02 0.22
C PRO A 9 -11.66 14.19 1.22
N ARG A 10 -11.83 15.07 2.22
CA ARG A 10 -10.81 15.38 3.23
C ARG A 10 -10.62 14.25 4.23
N VAL A 11 -11.71 13.59 4.64
CA VAL A 11 -11.66 12.45 5.57
C VAL A 11 -10.95 11.26 4.92
N GLY A 12 -11.24 10.96 3.65
CA GLY A 12 -10.56 9.88 2.92
C GLY A 12 -9.04 10.10 2.79
N ALA A 13 -8.63 11.33 2.45
CA ALA A 13 -7.21 11.69 2.38
C ALA A 13 -6.54 11.66 3.75
N ALA A 14 -7.19 12.15 4.81
CA ALA A 14 -6.66 12.12 6.17
C ALA A 14 -6.50 10.69 6.69
N LEU A 15 -7.47 9.79 6.41
CA LEU A 15 -7.37 8.38 6.75
C LEU A 15 -6.23 7.70 5.99
N ALA A 16 -6.08 7.97 4.69
CA ALA A 16 -4.97 7.42 3.91
C ALA A 16 -3.61 7.89 4.44
N LEU A 17 -3.46 9.17 4.77
CA LEU A 17 -2.24 9.72 5.39
C LEU A 17 -1.97 9.10 6.76
N ALA A 18 -3.01 8.96 7.61
CA ALA A 18 -2.89 8.33 8.92
C ALA A 18 -2.47 6.86 8.79
N LEU A 19 -3.04 6.12 7.83
CA LEU A 19 -2.66 4.73 7.56
C LEU A 19 -1.22 4.62 7.04
N GLY A 20 -0.80 5.51 6.14
CA GLY A 20 0.59 5.56 5.66
C GLY A 20 1.56 5.86 6.80
N ALA A 21 1.25 6.85 7.64
CA ALA A 21 2.05 7.20 8.80
C ALA A 21 2.10 6.07 9.84
N LEU A 22 0.98 5.40 10.10
CA LEU A 22 0.91 4.23 10.99
C LEU A 22 1.70 3.05 10.44
N ALA A 23 1.69 2.82 9.12
CA ALA A 23 2.47 1.76 8.49
C ALA A 23 3.97 2.01 8.67
N VAL A 24 4.43 3.25 8.47
CA VAL A 24 5.84 3.63 8.68
C VAL A 24 6.22 3.53 10.15
N ALA A 25 5.42 4.08 11.06
CA ALA A 25 5.68 4.01 12.49
C ALA A 25 5.69 2.57 13.02
N GLY A 26 4.74 1.75 12.57
CA GLY A 26 4.65 0.33 12.91
C GLY A 26 5.87 -0.45 12.41
N ALA A 27 6.30 -0.22 11.17
CA ALA A 27 7.51 -0.84 10.63
C ALA A 27 8.76 -0.45 11.43
N THR A 28 8.88 0.80 11.86
CA THR A 28 9.99 1.28 12.71
C THR A 28 9.99 0.62 14.09
N VAL A 29 8.83 0.51 14.74
CA VAL A 29 8.71 -0.12 16.07
C VAL A 29 8.99 -1.61 16.00
N VAL A 30 8.43 -2.30 14.99
CA VAL A 30 8.71 -3.71 14.74
C VAL A 30 10.21 -3.90 14.50
N GLY A 31 10.81 -3.01 13.69
CA GLY A 31 12.26 -2.94 13.43
C GLY A 31 13.15 -2.95 14.68
N TRP A 32 12.65 -2.42 15.80
CA TRP A 32 13.39 -2.26 17.06
C TRP A 32 13.34 -3.51 17.96
N ASN A 33 12.46 -4.47 17.67
CA ASN A 33 12.28 -5.68 18.47
C ASN A 33 12.61 -6.93 17.64
N GLU A 34 13.81 -7.45 17.84
CA GLU A 34 14.32 -8.63 17.12
C GLU A 34 13.40 -9.86 17.29
N GLY A 35 12.87 -10.11 18.49
CA GLY A 35 11.97 -11.24 18.73
C GLY A 35 10.62 -11.10 18.03
N LEU A 36 10.09 -9.88 17.93
CA LEU A 36 8.85 -9.60 17.20
C LEU A 36 9.05 -9.72 15.68
N LEU A 37 10.18 -9.20 15.18
CA LEU A 37 10.59 -9.36 13.78
C LEU A 37 10.72 -10.83 13.41
N ASP A 38 11.40 -11.62 14.23
CA ASP A 38 11.66 -13.02 13.92
C ASP A 38 10.36 -13.82 13.87
N ALA A 39 9.43 -13.56 14.80
CA ALA A 39 8.10 -14.16 14.81
C ALA A 39 7.24 -13.77 13.59
N LEU A 40 7.38 -12.53 13.09
CA LEU A 40 6.67 -12.04 11.90
C LEU A 40 7.25 -12.60 10.59
N VAL A 41 8.56 -12.82 10.55
CA VAL A 41 9.29 -13.31 9.39
C VAL A 41 9.14 -14.82 9.24
N THR A 42 9.11 -15.55 10.35
CA THR A 42 9.09 -17.02 10.39
C THR A 42 7.81 -17.60 11.03
N PRO A 43 6.60 -17.25 10.52
CA PRO A 43 5.37 -17.81 11.06
C PRO A 43 5.26 -19.32 10.77
N PRO A 44 4.40 -20.04 11.52
CA PRO A 44 4.12 -21.46 11.28
C PRO A 44 3.79 -21.77 9.80
N PRO A 45 4.16 -22.94 9.26
CA PRO A 45 4.14 -23.21 7.81
C PRO A 45 2.81 -22.92 7.11
N LEU A 46 1.69 -23.29 7.73
CA LEU A 46 0.35 -23.05 7.18
C LEU A 46 0.01 -21.55 7.12
N ILE A 47 0.37 -20.79 8.15
CA ILE A 47 0.16 -19.34 8.21
C ILE A 47 1.04 -18.66 7.17
N ARG A 48 2.32 -19.07 7.06
CA ARG A 48 3.25 -18.58 6.05
C ARG A 48 2.73 -18.80 4.64
N ALA A 49 2.23 -20.00 4.33
CA ALA A 49 1.63 -20.30 3.03
C ALA A 49 0.41 -19.40 2.75
N GLY A 50 -0.42 -19.15 3.78
CA GLY A 50 -1.52 -18.19 3.71
C GLY A 50 -1.07 -16.76 3.41
N PHE A 51 -0.05 -16.26 4.10
CA PHE A 51 0.50 -14.92 3.85
C PHE A 51 1.12 -14.79 2.46
N VAL A 52 1.93 -15.77 2.03
CA VAL A 52 2.52 -15.78 0.69
C VAL A 52 1.42 -15.80 -0.38
N GLY A 53 0.48 -16.77 -0.28
CA GLY A 53 -0.60 -16.90 -1.25
C GLY A 53 -1.52 -15.67 -1.29
N GLY A 54 -1.88 -15.14 -0.12
CA GLY A 54 -2.71 -13.94 0.01
C GLY A 54 -2.02 -12.69 -0.55
N ALA A 55 -0.74 -12.51 -0.29
CA ALA A 55 0.03 -11.38 -0.80
C ALA A 55 0.28 -11.46 -2.31
N VAL A 56 0.54 -12.67 -2.86
CA VAL A 56 0.60 -12.88 -4.31
C VAL A 56 -0.74 -12.57 -4.97
N ALA A 57 -1.85 -13.12 -4.44
CA ALA A 57 -3.18 -12.88 -4.96
C ALA A 57 -3.53 -11.37 -4.93
N LEU A 58 -3.26 -10.71 -3.81
CA LEU A 58 -3.46 -9.27 -3.66
C LEU A 58 -2.62 -8.48 -4.68
N GLY A 59 -1.34 -8.82 -4.84
CA GLY A 59 -0.45 -8.19 -5.82
C GLY A 59 -1.00 -8.29 -7.24
N LEU A 60 -1.42 -9.49 -7.65
CA LEU A 60 -2.00 -9.70 -8.98
C LEU A 60 -3.32 -8.95 -9.19
N ILE A 61 -4.20 -8.92 -8.18
CA ILE A 61 -5.46 -8.18 -8.24
C ILE A 61 -5.21 -6.67 -8.36
N LEU A 62 -4.29 -6.13 -7.56
CA LEU A 62 -3.95 -4.70 -7.58
C LEU A 62 -3.30 -4.32 -8.91
N LEU A 63 -2.39 -5.15 -9.44
CA LEU A 63 -1.77 -4.92 -10.74
C LEU A 63 -2.79 -4.96 -11.88
N GLY A 64 -3.69 -5.94 -11.88
CA GLY A 64 -4.78 -6.02 -12.88
C GLY A 64 -5.68 -4.78 -12.85
N ARG A 65 -6.03 -4.31 -11.64
CA ARG A 65 -6.80 -3.06 -11.47
C ARG A 65 -6.02 -1.82 -11.92
N SER A 66 -4.71 -1.77 -11.67
CA SER A 66 -3.83 -0.70 -12.15
C SER A 66 -3.86 -0.62 -13.67
N VAL A 67 -3.64 -1.76 -14.35
CA VAL A 67 -3.65 -1.84 -15.82
C VAL A 67 -5.01 -1.44 -16.37
N GLY A 68 -6.10 -1.95 -15.81
CA GLY A 68 -7.46 -1.58 -16.22
C GLY A 68 -7.69 -0.07 -16.12
N ARG A 69 -7.33 0.54 -14.99
CA ARG A 69 -7.43 2.00 -14.82
C ARG A 69 -6.54 2.78 -15.78
N LEU A 70 -5.33 2.31 -16.05
CA LEU A 70 -4.44 2.97 -16.98
C LEU A 70 -4.98 2.93 -18.41
N SER A 71 -5.66 1.84 -18.79
CA SER A 71 -6.31 1.72 -20.11
C SER A 71 -7.55 2.60 -20.27
N GLU A 72 -8.24 2.91 -19.17
CA GLU A 72 -9.42 3.78 -19.14
C GLU A 72 -9.07 5.26 -18.98
N ALA A 73 -7.87 5.57 -18.47
CA ALA A 73 -7.44 6.94 -18.23
C ALA A 73 -7.22 7.68 -19.56
N GLY A 74 -8.02 8.72 -19.79
CA GLY A 74 -7.80 9.66 -20.89
C GLY A 74 -6.53 10.49 -20.65
N GLU A 75 -5.99 11.07 -21.72
CA GLU A 75 -4.73 11.84 -21.73
C GLU A 75 -4.69 13.00 -20.71
N HIS A 76 -5.85 13.45 -20.22
CA HIS A 76 -5.99 14.58 -19.29
C HIS A 76 -6.48 14.16 -17.87
N ASP A 77 -6.68 12.86 -17.61
CA ASP A 77 -7.13 12.36 -16.29
C ASP A 77 -5.94 12.09 -15.35
N VAL A 78 -5.31 13.18 -14.89
CA VAL A 78 -4.20 13.12 -13.93
C VAL A 78 -4.59 12.42 -12.61
N PRO A 79 -5.77 12.68 -11.99
CA PRO A 79 -6.18 11.93 -10.80
C PRO A 79 -6.36 10.43 -11.04
N GLY A 80 -6.89 10.04 -12.19
CA GLY A 80 -7.00 8.64 -12.61
C GLY A 80 -5.63 7.98 -12.71
N LEU A 81 -4.69 8.65 -13.37
CA LEU A 81 -3.31 8.19 -13.51
C LEU A 81 -2.61 8.00 -12.15
N ILE A 82 -2.73 8.96 -11.23
CA ILE A 82 -2.14 8.86 -9.88
C ILE A 82 -2.71 7.63 -9.13
N ARG A 83 -4.01 7.36 -9.26
CA ARG A 83 -4.64 6.19 -8.63
C ARG A 83 -4.20 4.88 -9.27
N ALA A 84 -4.00 4.85 -10.59
CA ALA A 84 -3.48 3.67 -11.28
C ALA A 84 -2.06 3.36 -10.78
N VAL A 85 -1.17 4.37 -10.78
CA VAL A 85 0.21 4.23 -10.29
C VAL A 85 0.25 3.75 -8.84
N ARG A 86 -0.58 4.30 -7.94
CA ARG A 86 -0.71 3.81 -6.56
C ARG A 86 -0.98 2.30 -6.50
N LEU A 87 -1.92 1.82 -7.31
CA LEU A 87 -2.26 0.40 -7.34
C LEU A 87 -1.08 -0.46 -7.81
N ALA A 88 -0.28 0.02 -8.76
CA ALA A 88 0.94 -0.66 -9.19
C ALA A 88 1.99 -0.74 -8.07
N PHE A 89 2.26 0.35 -7.35
CA PHE A 89 3.22 0.34 -6.24
C PHE A 89 2.74 -0.53 -5.07
N LEU A 90 1.45 -0.49 -4.73
CA LEU A 90 0.89 -1.41 -3.74
C LEU A 90 0.97 -2.87 -4.18
N ALA A 91 0.85 -3.15 -5.49
CA ALA A 91 1.07 -4.50 -6.02
C ALA A 91 2.53 -4.95 -5.83
N VAL A 92 3.50 -4.08 -6.13
CA VAL A 92 4.93 -4.34 -5.89
C VAL A 92 5.20 -4.58 -4.41
N ALA A 93 4.63 -3.77 -3.52
CA ALA A 93 4.74 -3.96 -2.08
C ALA A 93 4.20 -5.32 -1.64
N ALA A 94 3.02 -5.72 -2.14
CA ALA A 94 2.44 -7.02 -1.82
C ALA A 94 3.33 -8.18 -2.29
N LEU A 95 3.91 -8.09 -3.49
CA LEU A 95 4.84 -9.10 -4.01
C LEU A 95 6.16 -9.15 -3.24
N ALA A 96 6.69 -7.99 -2.83
CA ALA A 96 7.87 -7.93 -1.96
C ALA A 96 7.60 -8.58 -0.59
N ALA A 97 6.41 -8.37 -0.03
CA ALA A 97 6.01 -9.02 1.21
C ALA A 97 5.89 -10.55 1.04
N ALA A 98 5.28 -11.00 -0.05
CA ALA A 98 5.21 -12.40 -0.41
C ALA A 98 6.62 -13.03 -0.50
N ALA A 99 7.56 -12.35 -1.15
CA ALA A 99 8.94 -12.79 -1.24
C ALA A 99 9.58 -12.92 0.15
N GLY A 100 9.39 -11.93 1.03
CA GLY A 100 9.91 -11.94 2.40
C GLY A 100 9.45 -13.13 3.22
N TRP A 101 8.15 -13.45 3.18
CA TRP A 101 7.63 -14.66 3.84
C TRP A 101 8.04 -15.95 3.15
N ALA A 102 8.15 -15.98 1.81
CA ALA A 102 8.53 -17.18 1.08
C ALA A 102 9.96 -17.62 1.40
N ILE A 103 10.89 -16.66 1.52
CA ILE A 103 12.30 -16.93 1.82
C ILE A 103 12.64 -16.82 3.32
N GLY A 104 11.70 -16.36 4.15
CA GLY A 104 11.92 -16.16 5.58
C GLY A 104 12.95 -15.09 5.89
N HIS A 105 12.95 -13.97 5.16
CA HIS A 105 13.90 -12.88 5.35
C HIS A 105 13.18 -11.56 5.68
N PRO A 106 13.66 -10.76 6.65
CA PRO A 106 13.00 -9.50 7.05
C PRO A 106 13.08 -8.40 6.01
N LEU A 107 14.18 -8.30 5.28
CA LEU A 107 14.43 -7.16 4.37
C LEU A 107 13.33 -6.95 3.32
N PRO A 108 12.82 -7.97 2.59
CA PRO A 108 11.71 -7.75 1.66
C PRO A 108 10.41 -7.28 2.33
N LEU A 109 10.13 -7.65 3.59
CA LEU A 109 8.97 -7.17 4.34
C LEU A 109 9.13 -5.70 4.72
N VAL A 110 10.33 -5.30 5.13
CA VAL A 110 10.65 -3.88 5.38
C VAL A 110 10.50 -3.06 4.11
N VAL A 111 11.05 -3.56 2.99
CA VAL A 111 10.91 -2.92 1.68
C VAL A 111 9.44 -2.78 1.28
N ALA A 112 8.63 -3.83 1.48
CA ALA A 112 7.19 -3.78 1.22
C ALA A 112 6.48 -2.70 2.03
N ALA A 113 6.77 -2.61 3.33
CA ALA A 113 6.19 -1.61 4.22
C ALA A 113 6.60 -0.19 3.81
N VAL A 114 7.87 0.02 3.44
CA VAL A 114 8.38 1.31 2.96
C VAL A 114 7.72 1.70 1.65
N ILE A 115 7.65 0.80 0.66
CA ILE A 115 6.98 1.07 -0.61
C ILE A 115 5.52 1.47 -0.38
N ALA A 116 4.77 0.65 0.36
CA ALA A 116 3.35 0.92 0.61
C ALA A 116 3.13 2.21 1.40
N GLY A 117 3.94 2.45 2.44
CA GLY A 117 3.85 3.63 3.29
C GLY A 117 4.13 4.92 2.51
N ILE A 118 5.25 4.97 1.78
CA ILE A 118 5.64 6.14 1.01
C ILE A 118 4.67 6.38 -0.14
N ASP A 119 4.31 5.34 -0.91
CA ASP A 119 3.37 5.46 -2.03
C ASP A 119 2.02 6.03 -1.57
N VAL A 120 1.47 5.51 -0.47
CA VAL A 120 0.21 6.01 0.09
C VAL A 120 0.34 7.47 0.52
N ILE A 121 1.45 7.88 1.13
CA ILE A 121 1.67 9.27 1.53
C ILE A 121 1.77 10.18 0.30
N GLU A 122 2.67 9.87 -0.62
CA GLU A 122 2.97 10.67 -1.80
C GLU A 122 1.73 10.83 -2.68
N THR A 123 1.09 9.72 -3.06
CA THR A 123 -0.06 9.79 -3.95
C THR A 123 -1.28 10.43 -3.25
N SER A 124 -1.40 10.38 -1.92
CA SER A 124 -2.48 11.08 -1.21
C SER A 124 -2.25 12.58 -1.19
N PHE A 125 -0.99 12.99 -1.03
CA PHE A 125 -0.58 14.39 -1.15
C PHE A 125 -0.80 14.93 -2.57
N LEU A 126 -0.40 14.19 -3.60
CA LEU A 126 -0.62 14.57 -4.99
C LEU A 126 -2.12 14.72 -5.32
N LEU A 127 -2.96 13.77 -4.87
CA LEU A 127 -4.41 13.88 -5.06
C LEU A 127 -5.01 15.10 -4.33
N LEU A 128 -4.48 15.46 -3.17
CA LEU A 128 -4.92 16.65 -2.43
C LEU A 128 -4.53 17.94 -3.16
N ILE A 129 -3.35 17.99 -3.79
CA ILE A 129 -2.91 19.15 -4.58
C ILE A 129 -3.75 19.29 -5.85
N VAL A 130 -3.91 18.20 -6.61
CA VAL A 130 -4.62 18.24 -7.89
C VAL A 130 -6.10 18.55 -7.69
N GLY A 131 -6.73 18.03 -6.63
CA GLY A 131 -8.14 18.30 -6.31
C GLY A 131 -8.43 19.70 -5.74
N ARG A 132 -7.42 20.57 -5.58
CA ARG A 132 -7.57 21.97 -5.14
C ARG A 132 -7.58 22.98 -6.29
N ARG A 133 -7.32 22.55 -7.52
CA ARG A 133 -7.45 23.37 -8.73
C ARG A 133 -8.82 23.17 -9.35
#